data_AF-A0A5S3WJ45-F1
#
_entry.id   AF-A0A5S3WJ45-F1
#
_cell.length_a   1.000
_cell.length_b   1.000
_cell.length_c   1.000
_cell.angle_alpha   90.00
_cell.angle_beta   90.00
_cell.angle_gamma   90.00
#
_symmetry.space_group_name_H-M   'P 1'
#
loop_
_entity.id
_entity.type
_entity.pdbx_description
1 polymer ?
#
loop_
_entity_poly.entity_id
_entity_poly.type
_entity_poly.pdbx_seq_one_letter_code
_entity_poly.pdbx_strand_id
1 'polypeptide(L)'
;MAQRPKKQTLLNQVDARSKKKRPTQKKRLSPQQQRALQQQQQAQLAAAQQAEVKPNKNRWIAAAILLLLIIIFPKPKLITYEKLGLVAQSVYWPGLPGVQPILFDSNLHIRPALERNTLYLCQDERDPDSCQKYQIIEQQGFISALIKLILD
;
A
#
# COMPACT_ATOMS: atom_id res chain seq x y z
N MET A 1 15.86 -20.70 48.07
CA MET A 1 14.90 -21.53 47.31
C MET A 1 15.33 -21.53 45.85
N ALA A 2 15.91 -22.63 45.38
CA ALA A 2 16.53 -22.72 44.05
C ALA A 2 15.61 -23.49 43.10
N GLN A 3 15.25 -22.86 41.99
CA GLN A 3 14.41 -23.43 40.93
C GLN A 3 15.19 -24.56 40.23
N ARG A 4 14.60 -25.76 40.17
CA ARG A 4 15.17 -26.91 39.43
C ARG A 4 14.66 -26.89 37.98
N PRO A 5 15.55 -26.85 36.97
CA PRO A 5 15.14 -26.91 35.56
C PRO A 5 14.67 -28.33 35.18
N LYS A 6 13.52 -28.43 34.52
CA LYS A 6 13.01 -29.69 33.94
C LYS A 6 13.91 -30.09 32.76
N LYS A 7 14.55 -31.26 32.91
CA LYS A 7 15.41 -31.90 31.91
C LYS A 7 14.59 -32.33 30.70
N GLN A 8 15.10 -32.03 29.51
CA GLN A 8 14.61 -32.51 28.22
C GLN A 8 14.82 -34.03 28.14
N THR A 9 13.75 -34.78 27.88
CA THR A 9 13.85 -36.20 27.55
C THR A 9 14.22 -36.33 26.07
N LEU A 10 15.53 -36.47 25.81
CA LEU A 10 16.07 -36.90 24.53
C LEU A 10 15.96 -38.43 24.41
N LEU A 11 15.70 -38.88 23.19
CA LEU A 11 15.65 -40.27 22.71
C LEU A 11 14.50 -41.12 23.30
N ASN A 12 13.37 -41.13 22.60
CA ASN A 12 12.45 -42.26 22.66
C ASN A 12 13.23 -43.54 22.37
N GLN A 13 13.32 -44.39 23.40
CA GLN A 13 13.80 -45.76 23.33
C GLN A 13 13.04 -46.48 22.22
N VAL A 14 13.77 -46.89 21.19
CA VAL A 14 13.27 -47.77 20.15
C VAL A 14 13.36 -49.18 20.73
N ASP A 15 12.26 -49.67 21.31
CA ASP A 15 12.11 -51.08 21.65
C ASP A 15 12.07 -51.90 20.36
N ALA A 16 13.22 -52.46 20.01
CA ALA A 16 13.35 -53.46 18.97
C ALA A 16 12.80 -54.79 19.48
N ARG A 17 11.55 -55.14 19.16
CA ARG A 17 11.12 -56.55 19.08
C ARG A 17 9.90 -56.78 18.17
N SER A 18 10.22 -57.42 17.04
CA SER A 18 9.49 -58.57 16.50
C SER A 18 8.23 -58.37 15.61
N LYS A 19 8.49 -58.56 14.29
CA LYS A 19 7.83 -59.50 13.36
C LYS A 19 6.59 -59.07 12.53
N LYS A 20 6.76 -59.40 11.24
CA LYS A 20 5.80 -59.66 10.13
C LYS A 20 5.23 -58.46 9.36
N LYS A 21 5.93 -58.13 8.26
CA LYS A 21 5.38 -57.42 7.10
C LYS A 21 4.29 -58.30 6.45
N ARG A 22 3.04 -57.85 6.48
CA ARG A 22 1.97 -58.26 5.54
C ARG A 22 1.96 -57.27 4.36
N PRO A 23 1.65 -57.70 3.13
CA PRO A 23 1.57 -56.80 2.00
C PRO A 23 0.37 -55.87 2.19
N THR A 24 0.62 -54.56 2.19
CA THR A 24 -0.40 -53.51 2.19
C THR A 24 -1.12 -53.53 0.85
N GLN A 25 -2.22 -54.26 0.78
CA GLN A 25 -3.25 -54.09 -0.22
C GLN A 25 -3.68 -52.61 -0.17
N LYS A 26 -3.45 -51.86 -1.26
CA LYS A 26 -3.93 -50.47 -1.38
C LYS A 26 -5.45 -50.49 -1.28
N LYS A 27 -5.97 -50.25 -0.08
CA LYS A 27 -7.39 -50.14 0.21
C LYS A 27 -7.87 -48.86 -0.47
N ARG A 28 -8.41 -48.98 -1.69
CA ARG A 28 -9.16 -47.88 -2.32
C ARG A 28 -10.25 -47.48 -1.34
N LEU A 29 -10.26 -46.20 -0.94
CA LEU A 29 -11.32 -45.63 -0.11
C LEU A 29 -12.67 -45.94 -0.76
N SER A 30 -13.61 -46.44 0.04
CA SER A 30 -14.96 -46.71 -0.43
C SER A 30 -15.62 -45.40 -0.87
N PRO A 31 -16.54 -45.43 -1.86
CA PRO A 31 -17.21 -44.21 -2.36
C PRO A 31 -17.99 -43.46 -1.28
N GLN A 32 -18.34 -44.14 -0.18
CA GLN A 32 -18.92 -43.51 1.01
C GLN A 32 -17.93 -42.62 1.78
N GLN A 33 -16.65 -43.00 1.87
CA GLN A 33 -15.62 -42.18 2.52
C GLN A 33 -15.26 -40.93 1.69
N GLN A 34 -15.33 -41.02 0.36
CA GLN A 34 -15.10 -39.87 -0.53
C GLN A 34 -16.22 -38.82 -0.40
N ARG A 35 -17.49 -39.25 -0.32
CA ARG A 35 -18.62 -38.32 -0.10
C ARG A 35 -18.57 -37.64 1.26
N ALA A 36 -18.15 -38.35 2.31
CA ALA A 36 -17.98 -37.77 3.63
C ALA A 36 -16.88 -36.69 3.66
N LEU A 37 -15.74 -36.92 3.00
CA LEU A 37 -14.67 -35.92 2.86
C LEU A 37 -15.12 -34.69 2.06
N GLN A 38 -15.91 -34.90 1.00
CA GLN A 38 -16.41 -33.82 0.16
C GLN A 38 -17.46 -32.97 0.88
N GLN A 39 -18.33 -33.59 1.69
CA GLN A 39 -19.27 -32.90 2.58
C GLN A 39 -18.54 -32.12 3.68
N GLN A 40 -17.44 -32.67 4.21
CA GLN A 40 -16.63 -31.98 5.22
C GLN A 40 -15.89 -30.77 4.63
N GLN A 41 -15.39 -30.86 3.39
CA GLN A 41 -14.83 -29.72 2.66
C GLN A 41 -15.88 -28.66 2.34
N GLN A 42 -17.07 -29.05 1.87
CA GLN A 42 -18.16 -28.10 1.62
C GLN A 42 -18.66 -27.42 2.90
N ALA A 43 -18.75 -28.15 4.02
CA ALA A 43 -19.09 -27.56 5.32
C ALA A 43 -18.01 -26.59 5.83
N GLN A 44 -16.73 -26.86 5.57
CA GLN A 44 -15.63 -25.94 5.91
C GLN A 44 -15.62 -24.70 5.03
N LEU A 45 -15.92 -24.83 3.73
CA LEU A 45 -16.07 -23.70 2.81
C LEU A 45 -17.29 -22.83 3.16
N ALA A 46 -18.42 -23.45 3.53
CA ALA A 46 -19.61 -22.75 4.00
C ALA A 46 -19.36 -22.06 5.36
N ALA A 47 -18.64 -22.70 6.28
CA ALA A 47 -18.25 -22.09 7.55
C ALA A 47 -17.22 -20.95 7.38
N ALA A 48 -16.35 -21.01 6.37
CA ALA A 48 -15.44 -19.93 6.03
C ALA A 48 -16.17 -18.73 5.37
N GLN A 49 -17.23 -18.99 4.61
CA GLN A 49 -18.11 -17.94 4.06
C GLN A 49 -19.03 -17.32 5.12
N GLN A 50 -19.37 -18.08 6.16
CA GLN A 50 -20.14 -17.63 7.33
C GLN A 50 -19.26 -17.17 8.50
N ALA A 51 -17.94 -17.01 8.29
CA ALA A 51 -17.09 -16.27 9.21
C ALA A 51 -17.55 -14.81 9.19
N GLU A 52 -18.61 -14.54 9.95
CA GLU A 52 -19.15 -13.24 10.27
C GLU A 52 -17.95 -12.33 10.53
N VAL A 53 -17.77 -11.33 9.67
CA VAL A 53 -16.73 -10.32 9.85
C VAL A 53 -17.18 -9.50 11.04
N LYS A 54 -16.92 -10.03 12.24
CA LYS A 54 -17.22 -9.37 13.49
C LYS A 54 -16.54 -8.02 13.38
N PRO A 55 -17.28 -6.89 13.43
CA PRO A 55 -16.74 -5.59 13.13
C PRO A 55 -15.64 -5.31 14.14
N ASN A 56 -14.39 -5.51 13.71
CA ASN A 56 -13.26 -5.24 14.55
C ASN A 56 -13.18 -3.72 14.64
N LYS A 57 -13.53 -3.17 15.80
CA LYS A 57 -13.53 -1.72 16.08
C LYS A 57 -12.21 -1.07 15.63
N ASN A 58 -11.10 -1.81 15.70
CA ASN A 58 -9.79 -1.35 15.24
C ASN A 58 -9.72 -1.11 13.72
N ARG A 59 -10.44 -1.87 12.89
CA ARG A 59 -10.48 -1.65 11.42
C ARG A 59 -11.24 -0.37 11.09
N TRP A 60 -12.33 -0.09 11.79
CA TRP A 60 -13.08 1.16 11.63
C TRP A 60 -12.29 2.37 12.11
N ILE A 61 -11.56 2.24 13.23
CA ILE A 61 -10.64 3.29 13.70
C ILE A 61 -9.53 3.53 12.67
N ALA A 62 -8.90 2.47 12.15
CA ALA A 62 -7.87 2.60 11.12
C ALA A 62 -8.41 3.25 9.84
N ALA A 63 -9.62 2.88 9.40
CA ALA A 63 -10.27 3.50 8.25
C ALA A 63 -10.58 4.98 8.49
N ALA A 64 -11.03 5.35 9.68
CA ALA A 64 -11.28 6.75 10.06
C ALA A 64 -9.99 7.58 10.06
N ILE A 65 -8.89 7.03 10.59
CA ILE A 65 -7.58 7.70 10.57
C ILE A 65 -7.09 7.88 9.13
N LEU A 66 -7.22 6.85 8.28
CA LEU A 66 -6.83 6.94 6.87
C LEU A 66 -7.63 8.00 6.13
N LEU A 67 -8.94 8.04 6.35
CA LEU A 67 -9.82 9.03 5.74
C LEU A 67 -9.48 10.45 6.19
N LEU A 68 -9.16 10.62 7.48
CA LEU A 68 -8.68 11.89 8.03
C LEU A 68 -7.39 12.36 7.32
N LEU A 69 -6.42 11.46 7.14
CA LEU A 69 -5.18 11.78 6.43
C LEU A 69 -5.44 12.21 4.98
N ILE A 70 -6.34 11.54 4.25
CA ILE A 70 -6.69 11.90 2.86
C ILE A 70 -7.34 13.28 2.74
N ILE A 71 -8.02 13.73 3.80
CA ILE A 71 -8.66 15.06 3.85
C ILE A 71 -7.63 16.13 4.19
N ILE A 72 -6.77 15.88 5.19
CA ILE A 72 -5.79 16.85 5.67
C ILE A 72 -4.66 17.05 4.67
N PHE A 73 -4.19 15.98 4.03
CA PHE A 73 -3.03 16.07 3.14
C PHE A 73 -3.40 16.73 1.81
N PRO A 74 -2.70 17.82 1.44
CA PRO A 74 -2.94 18.50 0.18
C PRO A 74 -2.54 17.60 -0.98
N LYS A 75 -3.46 17.45 -1.94
CA LYS A 75 -3.29 16.52 -3.06
C LYS A 75 -2.38 17.14 -4.13
N PRO A 76 -1.44 16.36 -4.72
CA PRO A 76 -0.69 16.81 -5.88
C PRO A 76 -1.64 17.01 -7.08
N LYS A 77 -1.25 17.89 -7.99
CA LYS A 77 -1.98 18.27 -9.20
C LYS A 77 -1.02 18.24 -10.39
N LEU A 78 -1.52 17.94 -11.57
CA LEU A 78 -0.72 18.02 -12.79
C LEU A 78 -0.92 19.41 -13.39
N ILE A 79 0.17 20.15 -13.59
CA ILE A 79 0.13 21.48 -14.19
C ILE A 79 0.84 21.47 -15.53
N THR A 80 0.19 22.10 -16.50
CA THR A 80 0.76 22.37 -17.83
C THR A 80 1.11 23.85 -17.89
N TYR A 81 2.38 24.15 -18.10
CA TYR A 81 2.89 25.52 -18.07
C TYR A 81 3.74 25.81 -19.31
N GLU A 82 3.73 27.06 -19.74
CA GLU A 82 4.39 27.52 -20.96
C GLU A 82 5.34 28.68 -20.68
N LYS A 83 6.44 28.71 -21.44
CA LYS A 83 7.29 29.88 -21.59
C LYS A 83 7.83 29.97 -23.02
N LEU A 84 7.61 31.11 -23.67
CA LEU A 84 8.11 31.42 -25.02
C LEU A 84 7.72 30.36 -26.07
N GLY A 85 6.51 29.80 -26.00
CA GLY A 85 6.05 28.75 -26.93
C GLY A 85 6.46 27.32 -26.55
N LEU A 86 7.27 27.14 -25.49
CA LEU A 86 7.62 25.81 -24.97
C LEU A 86 6.64 25.42 -23.86
N VAL A 87 5.90 24.34 -24.10
CA VAL A 87 4.92 23.77 -23.16
C VAL A 87 5.54 22.60 -22.41
N ALA A 88 5.48 22.64 -21.09
CA ALA A 88 5.94 21.58 -20.21
C ALA A 88 4.80 21.12 -19.29
N GLN A 89 4.84 19.86 -18.88
CA GLN A 89 3.88 19.26 -17.95
C GLN A 89 4.64 18.74 -16.75
N SER A 90 4.17 19.06 -15.55
CA SER A 90 4.83 18.61 -14.32
C SER A 90 3.84 18.40 -13.20
N VAL A 91 4.19 17.53 -12.26
CA VAL A 91 3.39 17.34 -11.05
C VAL A 91 3.79 18.40 -10.02
N TYR A 92 2.79 19.21 -9.65
CA TYR A 92 2.88 20.22 -8.62
C TYR A 92 2.30 19.69 -7.31
N TRP A 93 3.06 19.81 -6.23
CA TRP A 93 2.56 19.53 -4.89
C TRP A 93 2.66 20.79 -4.03
N PRO A 94 1.51 21.34 -3.57
CA PRO A 94 1.52 22.55 -2.76
C PRO A 94 2.13 22.37 -1.37
N GLY A 95 2.40 21.14 -0.93
CA GLY A 95 2.98 20.86 0.38
C GLY A 95 2.02 21.14 1.54
N LEU A 96 2.39 20.68 2.74
CA LEU A 96 1.68 21.03 3.98
C LEU A 96 1.93 22.50 4.35
N PRO A 97 1.09 23.12 5.19
CA PRO A 97 1.35 24.46 5.70
C PRO A 97 2.74 24.56 6.33
N GLY A 98 3.56 25.50 5.83
CA GLY A 98 4.95 25.68 6.26
C GLY A 98 5.99 24.86 5.51
N VAL A 99 5.57 23.92 4.65
CA VAL A 99 6.44 23.22 3.71
C VAL A 99 6.40 23.94 2.37
N GLN A 100 7.56 24.10 1.73
CA GLN A 100 7.62 24.74 0.43
C GLN A 100 6.93 23.86 -0.63
N PRO A 101 6.20 24.46 -1.58
CA PRO A 101 5.65 23.73 -2.71
C PRO A 101 6.79 23.20 -3.59
N ILE A 102 6.60 22.02 -4.15
CA ILE A 102 7.59 21.36 -5.01
C ILE A 102 7.02 21.01 -6.38
N LEU A 103 7.90 21.00 -7.37
CA LEU A 103 7.67 20.40 -8.67
C LEU A 103 8.46 19.11 -8.74
N PHE A 104 7.84 17.99 -9.07
CA PHE A 104 8.56 16.72 -9.12
C PHE A 104 9.55 16.61 -10.28
N ASP A 105 9.39 17.43 -11.32
CA ASP A 105 10.21 17.42 -12.54
C ASP A 105 11.39 18.42 -12.48
N SER A 106 11.48 19.26 -11.44
CA SER A 106 12.51 20.29 -11.36
C SER A 106 12.97 20.56 -9.94
N ASN A 107 14.28 20.79 -9.76
CA ASN A 107 14.86 21.22 -8.48
C ASN A 107 14.70 22.73 -8.21
N LEU A 108 13.85 23.42 -8.97
CA LEU A 108 13.63 24.87 -8.86
C LEU A 108 12.67 25.18 -7.71
N HIS A 109 12.92 26.28 -7.02
CA HIS A 109 12.04 26.77 -5.96
C HIS A 109 10.80 27.42 -6.56
N ILE A 110 9.62 27.00 -6.10
CA ILE A 110 8.35 27.57 -6.57
C ILE A 110 7.96 28.71 -5.66
N ARG A 111 7.70 29.89 -6.24
CA ARG A 111 7.01 30.97 -5.55
C ARG A 111 5.50 30.85 -5.78
N PRO A 112 4.68 30.77 -4.72
CA PRO A 112 3.25 30.53 -4.85
C PRO A 112 2.56 31.76 -5.45
N ALA A 113 2.15 31.65 -6.72
CA ALA A 113 1.29 32.64 -7.40
C ALA A 113 0.22 31.93 -8.27
N LEU A 114 -0.20 30.74 -7.85
CA LEU A 114 -1.07 29.86 -8.62
C LEU A 114 -2.44 30.49 -8.93
N GLU A 115 -2.95 31.38 -8.06
CA GLU A 115 -4.22 32.09 -8.26
C GLU A 115 -4.25 32.96 -9.53
N ARG A 116 -3.08 33.39 -10.01
CA ARG A 116 -2.97 34.26 -11.18
C ARG A 116 -2.64 33.49 -12.47
N ASN A 117 -2.76 32.16 -12.45
CA ASN A 117 -2.30 31.28 -13.52
C ASN A 117 -0.84 31.57 -13.94
N THR A 118 -0.02 31.99 -12.98
CA THR A 118 1.40 32.27 -13.19
C THR A 118 2.23 31.42 -12.24
N LEU A 119 3.25 30.77 -12.78
CA LEU A 119 4.20 29.99 -12.02
C LEU A 119 5.55 30.72 -12.04
N TYR A 120 6.11 30.98 -10.87
CA TYR A 120 7.45 31.55 -10.75
C TYR A 120 8.38 30.46 -10.25
N LEU A 121 9.39 30.14 -11.06
CA LEU A 121 10.41 29.13 -10.77
C LEU A 121 11.74 29.86 -10.58
N CYS A 122 12.33 29.74 -9.40
CA CYS A 122 13.58 30.42 -9.03
C CYS A 122 14.70 29.39 -8.84
N GLN A 123 15.92 29.75 -9.24
CA GLN A 123 17.09 28.92 -8.94
C GLN A 123 17.51 29.05 -7.48
N ASP A 124 17.49 30.27 -6.95
CA ASP A 124 17.74 30.56 -5.54
C ASP A 124 16.49 31.22 -4.94
N GLU A 125 16.08 30.78 -3.76
CA GLU A 125 14.96 31.38 -3.05
C GLU A 125 15.26 32.82 -2.61
N ARG A 126 16.54 33.14 -2.35
CA ARG A 126 16.95 34.44 -1.80
C ARG A 126 17.19 35.50 -2.86
N ASP A 127 17.35 35.10 -4.12
CA ASP A 127 17.62 36.01 -5.23
C ASP A 127 16.37 36.16 -6.13
N PRO A 128 15.64 37.29 -6.07
CA PRO A 128 14.46 37.52 -6.90
C PRO A 128 14.78 37.62 -8.39
N ASP A 129 16.01 37.97 -8.77
CA ASP A 129 16.41 38.11 -10.18
C ASP A 129 16.64 36.74 -10.84
N SER A 130 16.84 35.69 -10.03
CA SER A 130 16.94 34.30 -10.50
C SER A 130 15.59 33.68 -10.88
N CYS A 131 14.48 34.39 -10.63
CA CYS A 131 13.12 33.89 -10.83
C CYS A 131 12.63 34.07 -12.27
N GLN A 132 12.10 33.00 -12.84
CA GLN A 132 11.53 32.99 -14.18
C GLN A 132 10.02 32.83 -14.12
N LYS A 133 9.31 33.64 -14.92
CA LYS A 133 7.85 33.59 -15.03
C LYS A 133 7.42 32.61 -16.12
N TYR A 134 6.46 31.76 -15.77
CA TYR A 134 5.77 30.81 -16.65
C TYR A 134 4.27 31.03 -16.54
N GLN A 135 3.55 30.76 -17.62
CA GLN A 135 2.09 30.85 -17.64
C GLN A 135 1.50 29.44 -17.52
N ILE A 136 0.52 29.25 -16.63
CA ILE A 136 -0.17 27.98 -16.49
C ILE A 136 -1.33 27.97 -17.48
N ILE A 137 -1.27 27.02 -18.41
CA ILE A 137 -2.31 26.80 -19.43
C ILE A 137 -3.42 25.93 -18.84
N GLU A 138 -3.04 24.88 -18.12
CA GLU A 138 -3.97 23.86 -17.66
C GLU A 138 -3.61 23.34 -16.27
N GLN A 139 -4.62 23.06 -15.46
CA GLN A 139 -4.49 22.42 -14.16
C GLN A 139 -5.40 21.21 -14.10
N GLN A 140 -4.80 20.03 -14.00
CA GLN A 140 -5.50 18.77 -13.87
C GLN A 140 -5.42 18.23 -12.44
N GLY A 141 -6.40 17.41 -12.09
CA GLY A 141 -6.56 16.89 -10.73
C GLY A 141 -5.52 15.85 -10.32
N PHE A 142 -5.71 15.32 -9.12
CA PHE A 142 -4.86 14.30 -8.51
C PHE A 142 -4.70 13.04 -9.36
N ILE A 143 -5.76 12.58 -10.02
CA ILE A 143 -5.73 11.35 -10.82
C ILE A 143 -4.74 11.51 -11.99
N SER A 144 -4.80 12.64 -12.69
CA SER A 144 -3.86 12.94 -13.77
C SER A 144 -2.41 13.00 -13.29
N ALA A 145 -2.18 13.62 -12.13
CA ALA A 145 -0.85 13.66 -11.50
C ALA A 145 -0.32 12.26 -11.19
N LEU A 146 -1.19 11.38 -10.68
CA LEU A 146 -0.82 10.02 -10.32
C LEU A 146 -0.52 9.17 -11.56
N ILE A 147 -1.32 9.31 -12.61
CA ILE A 147 -1.08 8.65 -13.90
C ILE A 147 0.28 9.10 -14.45
N LYS A 148 0.55 10.40 -14.47
CA LYS A 148 1.82 10.94 -14.95
C LYS A 148 3.02 10.44 -14.13
N LEU A 149 2.88 10.25 -12.82
CA LEU A 149 3.95 9.70 -11.97
C LEU A 149 4.18 8.19 -12.11
N ILE A 150 3.17 7.42 -12.54
CA ILE A 150 3.25 5.96 -12.62
C ILE A 150 3.62 5.50 -14.04
N LEU A 151 3.15 6.21 -15.07
CA LEU A 151 3.31 5.82 -16.47
C LEU A 151 4.53 6.43 -17.16
N ASP A 152 5.23 7.35 -16.52
CA ASP A 152 6.40 8.09 -17.04
C ASP A 152 7.67 7.66 -16.30
#